data_AF-A0A150RXT0-F1
#
_entry.id   AF-A0A150RXT0-F1
#
_cell.length_a   1.000
_cell.length_b   1.000
_cell.length_c   1.000
_cell.angle_alpha   90.00
_cell.angle_beta   90.00
_cell.angle_gamma   90.00
#
_symmetry.space_group_name_H-M   'P 1'
#
loop_
_entity.id
_entity.type
_entity.pdbx_description
1 polymer ?
#
loop_
_entity_poly.entity_id
_entity_poly.type
_entity_poly.pdbx_seq_one_letter_code
_entity_poly.pdbx_strand_id
1 'polypeptide(L)'
;ISVNIEVDAADQAGGVASAVGVHAPLAALEMLLYPKSAFVIANMATIQAGIINFIAPEAPLTLFVWGPTRVVPVRITEMTITEEAHDNLLNPVRAKVDLSMHVLSYYDLHPTNPGWALFLVHQITKEALAVTNTGWTIANAGTSLKLF
;
A
#
# COMPACT_ATOMS: atom_id res chain seq x y z
N ILE A 1 2.31 7.23 5.54
CA ILE A 1 2.17 6.04 6.40
C ILE A 1 3.47 5.27 6.27
N SER A 2 4.10 4.93 7.38
CA SER A 2 5.31 4.11 7.38
C SER A 2 5.00 2.82 8.14
N VAL A 3 5.33 1.68 7.53
CA VAL A 3 5.10 0.34 8.11
C VAL A 3 6.37 -0.47 7.95
N ASN A 4 6.69 -1.21 9.00
CA ASN A 4 7.73 -2.22 8.96
C ASN A 4 7.08 -3.61 8.86
N ILE A 5 7.58 -4.42 7.93
CA ILE A 5 7.08 -5.77 7.66
C ILE A 5 8.25 -6.73 7.82
N GLU A 6 8.08 -7.73 8.68
CA GLU A 6 9.03 -8.83 8.83
C GLU A 6 8.51 -10.03 8.04
N VAL A 7 9.37 -10.63 7.22
CA VAL A 7 9.04 -11.79 6.39
C VAL A 7 10.01 -12.92 6.72
N ASP A 8 9.48 -14.06 7.15
CA ASP A 8 10.25 -15.25 7.48
C ASP A 8 9.79 -16.44 6.61
N ALA A 9 10.75 -17.24 6.13
CA ALA A 9 10.49 -18.45 5.38
C ALA A 9 9.76 -19.51 6.23
N ALA A 10 9.89 -19.47 7.56
CA ALA A 10 9.18 -20.38 8.47
C ALA A 10 7.65 -20.18 8.44
N ASP A 11 7.18 -18.97 8.16
CA ASP A 11 5.75 -18.65 8.08
C ASP A 11 5.11 -19.19 6.78
N GLN A 12 5.93 -19.44 5.76
CA GLN A 12 5.53 -20.00 4.47
C GLN A 12 5.55 -21.53 4.55
N ALA A 13 4.75 -22.12 5.44
CA ALA A 13 4.63 -23.58 5.60
C ALA A 13 4.04 -24.24 4.33
N GLY A 14 4.89 -24.45 3.33
CA GLY A 14 4.59 -25.06 2.04
C GLY A 14 5.86 -25.10 1.19
N GLY A 15 6.22 -26.27 0.65
CA GLY A 15 7.56 -26.61 0.13
C GLY A 15 8.19 -25.73 -0.97
N VAL A 16 7.52 -24.65 -1.42
CA VAL A 16 8.09 -23.64 -2.31
C VAL A 16 9.10 -22.73 -1.59
N ALA A 17 8.95 -22.52 -0.27
CA ALA A 17 9.88 -21.74 0.54
C ALA A 17 11.31 -22.32 0.55
N SER A 18 11.47 -23.63 0.32
CA SER A 18 12.78 -24.29 0.33
C SER A 18 13.65 -23.98 -0.89
N ALA A 19 13.06 -23.60 -2.03
CA ALA A 19 13.83 -23.43 -3.26
C ALA A 19 14.27 -21.98 -3.50
N VAL A 20 13.45 -21.00 -3.06
CA VAL A 20 13.64 -19.57 -3.34
C VAL A 20 13.56 -18.71 -2.06
N GLY A 21 13.42 -19.32 -0.87
CA GLY A 21 13.34 -18.60 0.39
C GLY A 21 12.16 -17.62 0.47
N VAL A 22 12.39 -16.45 1.09
CA VAL A 22 11.43 -15.33 1.15
C VAL A 22 11.43 -14.46 -0.09
N HIS A 23 12.12 -14.84 -1.16
CA HIS A 23 12.23 -13.99 -2.35
C HIS A 23 10.89 -13.80 -3.07
N ALA A 24 10.00 -14.81 -3.07
CA ALA A 24 8.69 -14.72 -3.70
C ALA A 24 7.79 -13.61 -3.11
N PRO A 25 7.59 -13.51 -1.77
CA PRO A 25 6.83 -12.40 -1.19
C PRO A 25 7.52 -11.03 -1.37
N LEU A 26 8.85 -10.98 -1.35
CA LEU A 26 9.59 -9.73 -1.64
C LEU A 26 9.33 -9.26 -3.07
N ALA A 27 9.43 -10.15 -4.06
CA ALA A 27 9.13 -9.84 -5.46
C ALA A 27 7.68 -9.36 -5.65
N ALA A 28 6.72 -9.92 -4.91
CA ALA A 28 5.33 -9.46 -4.96
C ALA A 28 5.16 -8.01 -4.46
N LEU A 29 5.94 -7.59 -3.45
CA LEU A 29 5.97 -6.21 -2.98
C LEU A 29 6.66 -5.29 -3.99
N GLU A 30 7.78 -5.73 -4.58
CA GLU A 30 8.49 -4.96 -5.61
C GLU A 30 7.63 -4.72 -6.86
N MET A 31 6.79 -5.69 -7.24
CA MET A 31 5.83 -5.54 -8.34
C MET A 31 4.80 -4.42 -8.12
N LEU A 32 4.61 -3.93 -6.89
CA LEU A 32 3.74 -2.79 -6.61
C LEU A 32 4.35 -1.46 -7.02
N LEU A 33 5.68 -1.38 -7.15
CA LEU A 33 6.39 -0.16 -7.53
C LEU A 33 6.40 0.05 -9.04
N TYR A 34 6.32 -1.03 -9.82
CA TYR A 34 6.54 -1.00 -11.26
C TYR A 34 5.29 -1.36 -12.06
N PRO A 35 5.08 -0.74 -13.24
CA PRO A 35 4.07 -1.18 -14.17
C PRO A 35 4.39 -2.59 -14.68
N LYS A 36 3.35 -3.33 -15.11
CA LYS A 36 3.55 -4.68 -15.68
C LYS A 36 4.40 -4.61 -16.95
N SER A 37 5.40 -5.49 -17.06
CA SER A 37 6.31 -5.57 -18.20
C SER A 37 5.58 -5.71 -19.55
N ALA A 38 4.50 -6.50 -19.59
CA ALA A 38 3.68 -6.66 -20.79
C ALA A 38 3.13 -5.32 -21.33
N PHE A 39 2.74 -4.40 -20.45
CA PHE A 39 2.24 -3.07 -20.84
C PHE A 39 3.38 -2.22 -21.41
N VAL A 40 4.55 -2.25 -20.78
CA VAL A 40 5.74 -1.52 -21.25
C VAL A 40 6.17 -2.04 -22.64
N ILE A 41 6.23 -3.36 -22.83
CA ILE A 41 6.60 -3.98 -24.11
C ILE A 41 5.58 -3.64 -25.21
N ALA A 42 4.28 -3.70 -24.91
CA ALA A 42 3.23 -3.32 -25.86
C ALA A 42 3.32 -1.84 -26.27
N ASN A 43 3.61 -0.95 -25.31
CA ASN A 43 3.83 0.47 -25.61
C ASN A 43 5.07 0.67 -26.48
N MET A 44 6.17 -0.04 -26.22
CA MET A 44 7.38 0.03 -27.06
C MET A 44 7.10 -0.43 -28.49
N ALA A 45 6.35 -1.52 -28.68
CA ALA A 45 5.96 -1.99 -30.01
C ALA A 45 5.11 -0.95 -30.76
N THR A 46 4.20 -0.27 -30.05
CA THR A 46 3.33 0.78 -30.59
C THR A 46 4.14 2.00 -31.07
N ILE A 47 5.16 2.40 -30.28
CA ILE A 47 6.09 3.47 -30.66
C ILE A 47 6.90 3.08 -31.90
N GLN A 48 7.43 1.85 -31.94
CA GLN A 48 8.18 1.34 -33.09
C GLN A 48 7.32 1.25 -34.36
N ALA A 49 6.02 1.01 -34.21
CA ALA A 49 5.04 1.02 -35.30
C ALA A 49 4.63 2.44 -35.76
N GLY A 50 5.20 3.51 -35.18
CA GLY A 50 4.89 4.90 -35.55
C GLY A 50 3.53 5.40 -35.04
N ILE A 51 2.91 4.69 -34.09
CA ILE A 51 1.64 5.10 -33.49
C ILE A 51 1.95 6.07 -32.34
N ILE A 52 1.45 7.30 -32.46
CA ILE A 52 1.75 8.43 -31.54
C ILE A 52 0.99 8.40 -30.20
N ASN A 53 0.13 7.41 -29.97
CA ASN A 53 -0.66 7.31 -28.74
C ASN A 53 0.18 6.68 -27.63
N PHE A 54 1.06 7.49 -27.03
CA PHE A 54 1.84 7.12 -25.85
C PHE A 54 0.99 7.30 -24.59
N ILE A 55 0.75 6.19 -23.87
CA ILE A 55 0.16 6.22 -22.53
C ILE A 55 1.30 6.05 -21.53
N ALA A 56 1.46 7.04 -20.64
CA ALA A 56 2.44 6.94 -19.57
C ALA A 56 2.12 5.70 -18.70
N PRO A 57 3.08 4.78 -18.52
CA PRO A 57 2.83 3.60 -17.70
C PRO A 57 2.67 4.04 -16.24
N GLU A 58 1.47 3.82 -15.71
CA GLU A 58 1.17 4.09 -14.31
C GLU A 58 1.42 2.82 -13.49
N ALA A 59 2.01 2.98 -12.30
CA ALA A 59 2.11 1.91 -11.33
C ALA A 59 0.71 1.38 -10.96
N PRO A 60 0.57 0.10 -10.61
CA PRO A 60 -0.73 -0.44 -10.20
C PRO A 60 -1.31 0.32 -9.02
N LEU A 61 -2.64 0.47 -8.97
CA LEU A 61 -3.33 1.07 -7.83
C LEU A 61 -3.11 0.19 -6.59
N THR A 62 -2.46 0.74 -5.57
CA THR A 62 -2.23 0.04 -4.30
C THR A 62 -3.15 0.54 -3.20
N LEU A 63 -3.69 -0.40 -2.40
CA LEU A 63 -4.57 -0.10 -1.28
C LEU A 63 -3.90 -0.53 0.02
N PHE A 64 -3.85 0.38 0.99
CA PHE A 64 -3.46 0.07 2.35
C PHE A 64 -4.71 -0.24 3.17
N VAL A 65 -4.82 -1.49 3.61
CA VAL A 65 -5.94 -2.00 4.42
C VAL A 65 -5.46 -2.21 5.84
N TRP A 66 -6.02 -1.45 6.78
CA TRP A 66 -5.69 -1.51 8.20
C TRP A 66 -6.96 -1.73 9.03
N GLY A 67 -7.55 -2.91 8.85
CA GLY A 67 -8.85 -3.26 9.41
C GLY A 67 -10.04 -2.73 8.58
N PRO A 68 -11.27 -2.98 9.03
CA PRO A 68 -12.48 -2.75 8.22
C PRO A 68 -12.79 -1.28 7.96
N THR A 69 -12.34 -0.37 8.83
CA THR A 69 -12.66 1.07 8.76
C THR A 69 -11.56 1.91 8.09
N ARG A 70 -10.38 1.33 7.85
CA ARG A 70 -9.22 2.06 7.34
C ARG A 70 -8.68 1.38 6.10
N VAL A 71 -9.39 1.59 4.99
CA VAL A 71 -8.94 1.25 3.64
C VAL A 71 -8.65 2.54 2.90
N VAL A 72 -7.41 2.73 2.45
CA VAL A 72 -7.01 3.95 1.75
C VAL A 72 -6.18 3.63 0.51
N PRO A 73 -6.39 4.35 -0.61
CA PRO A 73 -5.48 4.29 -1.72
C PRO A 73 -4.15 4.95 -1.33
N VAL A 74 -3.06 4.28 -1.68
CA VAL A 74 -1.70 4.75 -1.39
C VAL A 74 -0.83 4.65 -2.62
N ARG A 75 0.25 5.43 -2.62
CA ARG A 75 1.40 5.29 -3.51
C ARG A 75 2.63 5.03 -2.67
N ILE A 76 3.37 3.99 -2.99
CA ILE A 76 4.64 3.69 -2.35
C ILE A 76 5.64 4.77 -2.78
N THR A 77 6.25 5.45 -1.81
CA THR A 77 7.26 6.49 -2.06
C THR A 77 8.67 5.95 -1.88
N GLU A 78 8.84 5.03 -0.92
CA GLU A 78 10.13 4.42 -0.60
C GLU A 78 9.90 3.00 -0.10
N MET A 79 10.78 2.09 -0.51
CA MET A 79 10.79 0.70 -0.07
C MET A 79 12.25 0.30 0.15
N THR A 80 12.56 -0.14 1.37
CA THR A 80 13.89 -0.59 1.76
C THR A 80 13.80 -2.03 2.23
N ILE A 81 14.60 -2.91 1.64
CA ILE A 81 14.66 -4.33 1.98
C ILE A 81 16.00 -4.59 2.67
N THR A 82 15.94 -5.13 3.88
CA THR A 82 17.12 -5.56 4.65
C THR A 82 17.04 -7.08 4.81
N GLU A 83 17.90 -7.81 4.12
CA GLU A 83 18.00 -9.26 4.25
C GLU A 83 18.86 -9.61 5.47
N GLU A 84 18.31 -10.38 6.42
CA GLU A 84 18.96 -10.65 7.71
C GLU A 84 19.63 -12.02 7.78
N ALA A 85 19.10 -13.01 7.06
CA ALA A 85 19.61 -14.36 7.08
C ALA A 85 19.44 -15.04 5.72
N HIS A 86 20.37 -15.95 5.40
CA HIS A 86 20.45 -16.65 4.12
C HIS A 86 20.67 -18.16 4.34
N ASP A 87 20.17 -18.98 3.41
CA ASP A 87 20.45 -20.42 3.34
C ASP A 87 21.81 -20.70 2.64
N ASN A 88 22.27 -21.95 2.62
CA ASN A 88 23.49 -22.41 1.95
C ASN A 88 23.54 -22.06 0.45
N LEU A 89 22.38 -21.91 -0.19
CA LEU A 89 22.27 -21.46 -1.58
C LEU A 89 22.17 -19.93 -1.74
N LEU A 90 22.41 -19.17 -0.66
CA LEU A 90 22.28 -17.71 -0.58
C LEU A 90 20.86 -17.19 -0.87
N ASN A 91 19.85 -18.02 -0.69
CA ASN A 91 18.47 -17.58 -0.71
C ASN A 91 18.15 -16.86 0.61
N PRO A 92 17.54 -15.67 0.59
CA PRO A 92 17.15 -15.00 1.82
C PRO A 92 16.08 -15.84 2.53
N VAL A 93 16.28 -16.12 3.81
CA VAL A 93 15.31 -16.84 4.67
C VAL A 93 14.58 -15.92 5.62
N ARG A 94 15.15 -14.75 5.92
CA ARG A 94 14.51 -13.68 6.69
C ARG A 94 14.85 -12.33 6.12
N ALA A 95 13.84 -11.49 5.95
CA ALA A 95 14.00 -10.12 5.50
C ALA A 95 13.07 -9.17 6.24
N LYS A 96 13.54 -7.95 6.41
CA LYS A 96 12.79 -6.84 6.97
C LYS A 96 12.56 -5.80 5.89
N VAL A 97 11.31 -5.39 5.71
CA VAL A 97 10.90 -4.43 4.69
C VAL A 97 10.34 -3.20 5.36
N ASP A 98 11.00 -2.07 5.12
CA ASP A 98 10.53 -0.75 5.51
C ASP A 98 9.80 -0.10 4.32
N LEU A 99 8.52 0.18 4.50
CA LEU A 99 7.67 0.75 3.47
C LEU A 99 7.16 2.13 3.88
N SER A 100 7.48 3.15 3.08
CA SER A 100 6.90 4.48 3.20
C SER A 100 5.90 4.70 2.07
N MET A 101 4.69 5.13 2.46
CA MET A 101 3.55 5.30 1.58
C MET A 101 2.93 6.69 1.73
N HIS A 102 2.64 7.33 0.61
CA HIS A 102 1.82 8.53 0.54
C HIS A 102 0.35 8.14 0.32
N VAL A 103 -0.56 8.72 1.11
CA VAL A 103 -2.00 8.48 0.94
C VAL A 103 -2.49 9.35 -0.21
N LEU A 104 -3.14 8.72 -1.19
CA LEU A 104 -3.70 9.44 -2.34
C LEU A 104 -5.06 10.00 -1.96
N SER A 105 -5.24 11.30 -2.16
CA SER A 105 -6.50 12.01 -1.89
C SER A 105 -7.36 12.14 -3.15
N TYR A 106 -8.55 12.74 -3.00
CA TYR A 106 -9.41 13.07 -4.14
C TYR A 106 -8.80 14.11 -5.10
N TYR A 107 -7.74 14.84 -4.69
CA TYR A 107 -7.00 15.75 -5.57
C TYR A 107 -5.96 15.04 -6.44
N ASP A 108 -5.43 13.91 -5.96
CA ASP A 108 -4.35 13.18 -6.62
C ASP A 108 -4.85 12.18 -7.66
N LEU A 109 -6.15 11.86 -7.62
CA LEU A 109 -6.78 10.82 -8.42
C LEU A 109 -7.84 11.42 -9.34
N HIS A 110 -7.79 11.06 -10.62
CA HIS A 110 -8.84 11.41 -11.57
C HIS A 110 -10.18 10.74 -11.17
N PRO A 111 -11.35 11.39 -11.33
CA PRO A 111 -12.64 10.83 -10.93
C PRO A 111 -13.01 9.48 -11.58
N THR A 112 -12.37 9.13 -12.70
CA THR A 112 -12.57 7.82 -13.36
C THR A 112 -11.76 6.69 -12.70
N ASN A 113 -10.79 7.01 -11.84
CA ASN A 113 -9.97 6.02 -11.15
C ASN A 113 -10.76 5.47 -9.93
N PRO A 114 -10.86 4.14 -9.76
CA PRO A 114 -11.58 3.56 -8.62
C PRO A 114 -11.04 4.00 -7.25
N GLY A 115 -9.76 4.36 -7.16
CA GLY A 115 -9.16 4.88 -5.93
C GLY A 115 -9.81 6.18 -5.44
N TRP A 116 -10.35 7.01 -6.33
CA TRP A 116 -11.02 8.27 -5.96
C TRP A 116 -12.23 8.01 -5.06
N ALA A 117 -13.09 7.07 -5.48
CA ALA A 117 -14.27 6.68 -4.71
C ALA A 117 -13.90 6.06 -3.37
N LEU A 118 -12.85 5.22 -3.33
CA LEU A 118 -12.37 4.61 -2.10
C LEU A 118 -11.89 5.65 -1.07
N PHE A 119 -11.16 6.69 -1.53
CA PHE A 119 -10.74 7.76 -0.62
C PHE A 119 -11.94 8.53 -0.05
N LEU A 120 -12.97 8.81 -0.86
CA LEU A 120 -14.17 9.51 -0.39
C LEU A 120 -14.92 8.72 0.69
N VAL A 121 -15.10 7.42 0.50
CA VAL A 121 -15.74 6.56 1.51
C VAL A 121 -14.96 6.60 2.82
N HIS A 122 -13.64 6.52 2.75
CA HIS A 122 -12.78 6.65 3.92
C HIS A 122 -12.89 8.02 4.58
N GLN A 123 -12.99 9.10 3.80
CA GLN A 123 -13.15 10.46 4.31
C GLN A 123 -14.49 10.65 5.03
N ILE A 124 -15.60 10.20 4.45
CA ILE A 124 -16.94 10.24 5.07
C ILE A 124 -16.95 9.46 6.39
N THR A 125 -16.32 8.28 6.40
CA THR A 125 -16.19 7.45 7.61
C THR A 125 -15.40 8.21 8.70
N LYS A 126 -14.32 8.89 8.34
CA LYS A 126 -13.55 9.72 9.29
C LYS A 126 -14.35 10.90 9.83
N GLU A 127 -15.15 11.56 8.99
CA GLU A 127 -16.02 12.66 9.42
C GLU A 127 -17.07 12.18 10.43
N ALA A 128 -17.71 11.04 10.18
CA ALA A 128 -18.65 10.43 11.12
C ALA A 128 -17.99 10.07 12.47
N LEU A 129 -16.77 9.51 12.43
CA LEU A 129 -16.00 9.21 13.64
C LEU A 129 -15.58 10.47 14.41
N ALA A 130 -15.21 11.54 13.70
CA ALA A 130 -14.84 12.81 14.32
C ALA A 130 -16.03 13.46 15.06
N VAL A 131 -17.23 13.42 14.48
CA VAL A 131 -18.46 13.89 15.13
C VAL A 131 -18.79 13.07 16.38
N THR A 132 -18.54 11.77 16.36
CA THR A 132 -18.78 10.93 17.54
C THR A 132 -17.88 11.34 18.71
N ASN A 133 -16.61 11.67 18.45
CA ASN A 133 -15.66 12.08 19.49
C ASN A 133 -16.03 13.42 20.18
N THR A 134 -16.62 14.37 19.46
CA THR A 134 -17.04 15.65 20.04
C THR A 134 -18.24 15.48 20.97
N GLY A 135 -19.17 14.56 20.66
CA GLY A 135 -20.29 14.21 21.55
C GLY A 135 -19.84 13.74 22.94
N TRP A 136 -18.78 12.92 23.00
CA TRP A 136 -18.17 12.47 24.26
C TRP A 136 -17.47 13.61 25.01
N THR A 137 -16.80 14.51 24.29
CA THR A 137 -16.07 15.63 24.89
C THR A 137 -17.03 16.66 25.51
N ILE A 138 -18.16 16.97 24.85
CA ILE A 138 -19.17 17.89 25.38
C ILE A 138 -19.86 17.30 26.63
N ALA A 139 -20.15 16.00 26.62
CA ALA A 139 -20.69 15.31 27.79
C ALA A 139 -19.75 15.38 29.01
N ASN A 140 -18.43 15.29 28.78
CA ASN A 140 -17.42 15.38 29.84
C ASN A 140 -17.12 16.83 30.28
N ALA A 141 -17.27 17.82 29.38
CA ALA A 141 -17.15 19.24 29.74
C ALA A 141 -18.35 19.73 30.57
N GLY A 142 -19.56 19.23 30.29
CA GLY A 142 -20.76 19.56 31.05
C GLY A 142 -20.77 18.98 32.48
N THR A 143 -20.05 17.89 32.74
CA THR A 143 -19.92 17.30 34.07
C THR A 143 -18.80 17.95 34.90
N SER A 144 -17.76 18.50 34.26
CA SER A 144 -16.67 19.21 34.95
C SER A 144 -16.98 20.68 35.27
N LEU A 145 -17.98 21.28 34.63
CA LEU A 145 -18.45 22.66 34.89
C LEU A 145 -19.48 22.77 36.03
N LYS A 146 -19.67 21.73 36.85
CA LYS A 146 -20.38 21.87 38.13
C LYS A 146 -19.50 22.65 39.13
N LEU A 147 -19.47 23.97 38.95
CA LEU A 147 -19.07 24.93 39.98
C LEU A 147 -20.10 24.86 41.12
N PHE A 148 -19.59 24.65 42.34
CA PHE A 148 -20.20 24.83 43.67
C PHE A 148 -21.73 24.87 43.79
#